data_AF-A0A1A8X510-F1
#
_entry.id   AF-A0A1A8X510-F1
#
_cell.length_a   1.000
_cell.length_b   1.000
_cell.length_c   1.000
_cell.angle_alpha   90.00
_cell.angle_beta   90.00
_cell.angle_gamma   90.00
#
_symmetry.space_group_name_H-M   'P 1'
#
loop_
_entity.id
_entity.type
_entity.pdbx_description
1 polymer ?
#
loop_
_entity_poly.entity_id
_entity_poly.type
_entity_poly.pdbx_seq_one_letter_code
_entity_poly.pdbx_strand_id
1 'polypeptide(L)'
;MSRYIVSECTLGEGDLPAKDFDVKWKKDTNFSEFEDAVNTDDKINDMKNWILRFDRQLLDIYKESSTAEFIPIQDKRCRDLNYYINYVLHHIPIITNQTEDATEIKEKFQRFVQAIFTGWIKFKCTHVQKVYTPTMFLIKELDDYCENKNAFETKLKKYDKITCCKYAKHVNETRRSFNNYILNGVVNKDDRDFYIDDKCALKNSGETFPNVICNENNISVSKSDELPITVVNGYLSNNQQHTSPETHPVGTFNSSPTKIALTSVSTLLGACVSGLYLYRHSFVGSMLRNFQNRNRISNEDTYDDVNGMFSEGVSHYLDNLQENNRFHIAYDPMNN
;
A
#
# COMPACT_ATOMS: atom_id res chain seq x y z
N MET A 1 -19.52 2.30 -28.80
CA MET A 1 -19.52 2.69 -27.38
C MET A 1 -19.22 1.44 -26.57
N SER A 2 -17.93 1.19 -26.27
CA SER A 2 -17.51 0.03 -25.49
C SER A 2 -17.80 0.30 -24.02
N ARG A 3 -18.81 -0.36 -23.45
CA ARG A 3 -19.08 -0.30 -22.01
C ARG A 3 -17.96 -1.07 -21.33
N TYR A 4 -17.16 -0.38 -20.51
CA TYR A 4 -16.26 -1.01 -19.55
C TYR A 4 -17.08 -1.97 -18.68
N ILE A 5 -16.91 -3.27 -18.89
CA ILE A 5 -17.38 -4.29 -17.95
C ILE A 5 -16.41 -4.20 -16.77
N VAL A 6 -16.78 -3.42 -15.75
CA VAL A 6 -16.19 -3.60 -14.42
C VAL A 6 -16.40 -5.06 -14.09
N SER A 7 -15.31 -5.81 -13.90
CA SER A 7 -15.44 -7.25 -13.63
C SER A 7 -16.38 -7.42 -12.45
N GLU A 8 -17.48 -8.18 -12.64
CA GLU A 8 -18.61 -8.25 -11.69
C GLU A 8 -18.16 -8.70 -10.27
N CYS A 9 -16.94 -9.22 -10.15
CA CYS A 9 -16.36 -9.76 -8.92
C CYS A 9 -15.27 -8.86 -8.31
N THR A 10 -15.27 -7.57 -8.61
CA THR A 10 -14.30 -6.61 -8.05
C THR A 10 -14.69 -6.22 -6.63
N LEU A 11 -13.77 -6.35 -5.68
CA LEU A 11 -13.94 -5.87 -4.31
C LEU A 11 -13.96 -4.33 -4.32
N GLY A 12 -14.96 -3.73 -3.68
CA GLY A 12 -15.14 -2.30 -3.51
C GLY A 12 -15.19 -1.89 -2.03
N GLU A 13 -15.49 -0.61 -1.80
CA GLU A 13 -15.73 -0.06 -0.47
C GLU A 13 -16.93 -0.75 0.20
N GLY A 14 -16.83 -1.05 1.50
CA GLY A 14 -17.87 -1.76 2.24
C GLY A 14 -17.89 -3.27 2.05
N ASP A 15 -17.08 -3.82 1.14
CA ASP A 15 -16.96 -5.28 0.96
C ASP A 15 -16.10 -5.92 2.06
N LEU A 16 -15.06 -5.22 2.52
CA LEU A 16 -14.04 -5.71 3.45
C LEU A 16 -14.02 -4.86 4.73
N PRO A 17 -14.86 -5.16 5.74
CA PRO A 17 -14.96 -4.33 6.95
C PRO A 17 -13.64 -4.19 7.71
N ALA A 18 -12.76 -5.20 7.70
CA ALA A 18 -11.45 -5.09 8.33
C ALA A 18 -10.60 -4.01 7.66
N LYS A 19 -10.61 -3.99 6.32
CA LYS A 19 -9.90 -3.01 5.51
C LYS A 19 -10.47 -1.61 5.69
N ASP A 20 -11.80 -1.49 5.69
CA ASP A 20 -12.47 -0.20 5.87
C ASP A 20 -12.14 0.39 7.25
N PHE A 21 -12.12 -0.45 8.29
CA PHE A 21 -11.65 -0.04 9.61
C PHE A 21 -10.19 0.41 9.58
N ASP A 22 -9.27 -0.39 9.02
CA ASP A 22 -7.84 -0.06 9.03
C ASP A 22 -7.54 1.23 8.28
N VAL A 23 -8.20 1.46 7.14
CA VAL A 23 -8.07 2.72 6.38
C VAL A 23 -8.52 3.90 7.23
N LYS A 24 -9.67 3.79 7.89
CA LYS A 24 -10.18 4.85 8.78
C LYS A 24 -9.26 5.07 9.98
N TRP A 25 -8.85 3.99 10.65
CA TRP A 25 -8.00 4.05 11.84
C TRP A 25 -6.64 4.68 11.52
N LYS A 26 -5.97 4.22 10.45
CA LYS A 26 -4.68 4.77 10.01
C LYS A 26 -4.77 6.25 9.65
N LYS A 27 -5.89 6.67 9.05
CA LYS A 27 -6.16 8.09 8.76
C LYS A 27 -6.35 8.90 10.04
N ASP A 28 -7.21 8.44 10.94
CA ASP A 28 -7.54 9.14 12.20
C ASP A 28 -6.31 9.29 13.09
N THR A 29 -5.45 8.27 13.14
CA THR A 29 -4.22 8.28 13.96
C THR A 29 -2.98 8.81 13.23
N ASN A 30 -3.10 9.18 11.95
CA ASN A 30 -1.98 9.53 11.07
C ASN A 30 -0.86 8.46 11.08
N PHE A 31 -1.26 7.19 11.11
CA PHE A 31 -0.34 6.04 11.17
C PHE A 31 0.47 5.88 9.88
N SER A 32 -0.06 6.31 8.74
CA SER A 32 0.63 6.24 7.45
C SER A 32 1.97 6.98 7.48
N GLU A 33 2.08 8.13 8.16
CA GLU A 33 3.36 8.83 8.33
C GLU A 33 4.42 7.93 9.01
N PHE A 34 4.01 7.16 10.02
CA PHE A 34 4.90 6.27 10.76
C PHE A 34 5.24 5.01 9.96
N GLU A 35 4.24 4.42 9.30
CA GLU A 35 4.43 3.25 8.43
C GLU A 35 5.35 3.58 7.25
N ASP A 36 5.17 4.75 6.62
CA ASP A 36 6.01 5.23 5.53
C ASP A 36 7.45 5.40 6.00
N ALA A 37 7.69 6.03 7.14
CA ALA A 37 9.03 6.19 7.71
C ALA A 37 9.72 4.84 7.97
N VAL A 38 8.97 3.83 8.45
CA VAL A 38 9.50 2.47 8.60
C VAL A 38 9.84 1.84 7.24
N ASN A 39 9.02 2.05 6.23
CA ASN A 39 9.16 1.41 4.92
C ASN A 39 10.28 2.01 4.06
N THR A 40 10.57 3.29 4.24
CA THR A 40 11.60 4.03 3.51
C THR A 40 12.92 4.13 4.27
N ASP A 41 13.00 3.54 5.47
CA ASP A 41 14.12 3.68 6.40
C ASP A 41 14.39 5.15 6.82
N ASP A 42 13.39 6.02 6.68
CA ASP A 42 13.45 7.44 7.03
C ASP A 42 13.33 7.68 8.55
N LYS A 43 13.55 8.93 8.95
CA LYS A 43 13.35 9.39 10.33
C LYS A 43 12.15 10.33 10.43
N ILE A 44 11.37 10.18 11.50
CA ILE A 44 10.38 11.18 11.89
C ILE A 44 11.13 12.32 12.58
N ASN A 45 10.92 13.55 12.10
CA ASN A 45 11.61 14.75 12.58
C ASN A 45 11.26 15.14 14.03
N ASP A 46 10.04 14.88 14.46
CA ASP A 46 9.52 15.18 15.80
C ASP A 46 8.68 13.99 16.29
N MET A 47 9.36 12.91 16.68
CA MET A 47 8.72 11.68 17.15
C MET A 47 7.94 11.95 18.43
N LYS A 48 8.44 12.80 19.33
CA LYS A 48 7.74 13.14 20.57
C LYS A 48 6.36 13.73 20.29
N ASN A 49 6.25 14.67 19.36
CA ASN A 49 4.97 15.26 18.98
C ASN A 49 4.10 14.28 18.20
N TRP A 50 4.69 13.42 17.36
CA TRP A 50 3.96 12.34 16.70
C TRP A 50 3.29 11.41 17.72
N ILE A 51 4.03 10.94 18.73
CA ILE A 51 3.50 10.09 19.81
C ILE A 51 2.42 10.83 20.61
N LEU A 52 2.61 12.10 20.95
CA LEU A 52 1.59 12.87 21.67
C LEU A 52 0.27 12.99 20.89
N ARG A 53 0.33 13.09 19.56
CA ARG A 53 -0.86 13.08 18.70
C ARG A 53 -1.48 11.70 18.63
N PHE A 54 -0.65 10.66 18.48
CA PHE A 54 -1.08 9.26 18.45
C PHE A 54 -1.81 8.88 19.74
N ASP A 55 -1.26 9.23 20.91
CA ASP A 55 -1.84 8.99 22.23
C ASP A 55 -3.25 9.59 22.36
N ARG A 56 -3.43 10.84 21.90
CA ARG A 56 -4.74 11.51 21.91
C ARG A 56 -5.75 10.77 21.04
N GLN A 57 -5.37 10.38 19.83
CA GLN A 57 -6.25 9.66 18.91
C GLN A 57 -6.64 8.29 19.46
N LEU A 58 -5.72 7.57 20.11
CA LEU A 58 -6.05 6.32 20.80
C LEU A 58 -7.09 6.53 21.90
N LEU A 59 -6.97 7.59 22.70
CA LEU A 59 -7.98 7.92 23.69
C LEU A 59 -9.32 8.24 23.02
N ASP A 60 -9.34 9.06 21.98
CA ASP A 60 -10.58 9.47 21.32
C ASP A 60 -11.32 8.28 20.68
N ILE A 61 -10.58 7.35 20.07
CA ILE A 61 -11.15 6.15 19.44
C ILE A 61 -11.71 5.17 20.49
N TYR A 62 -10.94 4.89 21.54
CA TYR A 62 -11.23 3.75 22.43
C TYR A 62 -11.90 4.13 23.75
N LYS A 63 -11.77 5.36 24.25
CA LYS A 63 -12.36 5.80 25.52
C LYS A 63 -13.89 5.76 25.50
N GLU A 64 -14.51 6.08 24.37
CA GLU A 64 -15.97 6.07 24.19
C GLU A 64 -16.49 4.89 23.36
N SER A 65 -15.64 3.90 23.04
CA SER A 65 -15.94 2.77 22.14
C SER A 65 -16.96 1.74 22.67
N SER A 66 -17.86 2.12 23.58
CA SER A 66 -18.96 1.27 24.07
C SER A 66 -20.18 1.26 23.16
N THR A 67 -20.05 1.67 21.90
CA THR A 67 -21.17 1.65 20.98
C THR A 67 -21.57 0.21 20.69
N ALA A 68 -22.86 -0.03 20.44
CA ALA A 68 -23.38 -1.36 20.08
C ALA A 68 -22.67 -1.96 18.85
N GLU A 69 -21.95 -1.15 18.08
CA GLU A 69 -21.14 -1.52 16.93
C GLU A 69 -19.77 -2.13 17.29
N PHE A 70 -19.16 -1.71 18.41
CA PHE A 70 -17.86 -2.21 18.85
C PHE A 70 -17.96 -3.49 19.67
N ILE A 71 -19.06 -3.70 20.41
CA ILE A 71 -19.25 -4.85 21.30
C ILE A 71 -19.07 -6.19 20.57
N PRO A 72 -19.67 -6.42 19.38
CA PRO A 72 -19.57 -7.71 18.69
C PRO A 72 -18.16 -8.01 18.16
N ILE A 73 -17.32 -6.99 17.97
CA ILE A 73 -15.98 -7.10 17.37
C ILE A 73 -14.86 -6.69 18.34
N GLN A 74 -15.18 -6.53 19.62
CA GLN A 74 -14.28 -5.98 20.64
C GLN A 74 -12.96 -6.77 20.72
N ASP A 75 -13.04 -8.11 20.75
CA ASP A 75 -11.85 -8.96 20.82
C ASP A 75 -10.94 -8.76 19.62
N LYS A 76 -11.53 -8.64 18.42
CA LYS A 76 -10.79 -8.38 17.18
C LYS A 76 -10.11 -7.01 17.21
N ARG A 77 -10.85 -5.97 17.61
CA ARG A 77 -10.28 -4.61 17.76
C ARG A 77 -9.17 -4.57 18.81
N CYS A 78 -9.29 -5.36 19.86
CA CYS A 78 -8.23 -5.50 20.86
C CYS A 78 -6.97 -6.14 20.28
N ARG A 79 -7.11 -7.16 19.42
CA ARG A 79 -5.96 -7.77 18.72
C ARG A 79 -5.32 -6.81 17.72
N ASP A 80 -6.11 -6.06 16.95
CA ASP A 80 -5.61 -5.01 16.06
C ASP A 80 -4.81 -3.95 16.83
N LEU A 81 -5.35 -3.46 17.93
CA LEU A 81 -4.68 -2.48 18.77
C LEU A 81 -3.36 -3.03 19.32
N ASN A 82 -3.37 -4.26 19.84
CA ASN A 82 -2.14 -4.91 20.32
C ASN A 82 -1.09 -5.02 19.22
N TYR A 83 -1.48 -5.35 17.99
CA TYR A 83 -0.58 -5.35 16.83
C TYR A 83 0.05 -3.96 16.61
N TYR A 84 -0.77 -2.92 16.50
CA TYR A 84 -0.28 -1.56 16.21
C TYR A 84 0.60 -1.00 17.32
N ILE A 85 0.26 -1.25 18.59
CA ILE A 85 1.07 -0.82 19.73
C ILE A 85 2.43 -1.51 19.75
N ASN A 86 2.47 -2.84 19.55
CA ASN A 86 3.72 -3.59 19.50
C ASN A 86 4.58 -3.14 18.30
N TYR A 87 3.96 -2.85 17.16
CA TYR A 87 4.63 -2.27 15.98
C TYR A 87 5.29 -0.93 16.30
N VAL A 88 4.53 0.02 16.87
CA VAL A 88 5.05 1.35 17.23
C VAL A 88 6.19 1.23 18.24
N LEU A 89 6.01 0.45 19.31
CA LEU A 89 7.03 0.23 20.34
C LEU A 89 8.34 -0.36 19.81
N HIS A 90 8.24 -1.22 18.79
CA HIS A 90 9.41 -1.78 18.13
C HIS A 90 10.14 -0.74 17.28
N HIS A 91 9.39 0.08 16.53
CA HIS A 91 9.97 0.97 15.54
C HIS A 91 10.37 2.35 16.07
N ILE A 92 9.84 2.84 17.20
CA ILE A 92 10.29 4.11 17.83
C ILE A 92 11.82 4.24 17.84
N PRO A 93 12.61 3.32 18.43
CA PRO A 93 14.08 3.46 18.46
C PRO A 93 14.74 3.39 17.09
N ILE A 94 14.06 2.87 16.07
CA ILE A 94 14.59 2.70 14.72
C ILE A 94 14.38 3.97 13.89
N ILE A 95 13.20 4.60 13.97
CA ILE A 95 12.81 5.72 13.09
C ILE A 95 12.75 7.08 13.79
N THR A 96 13.14 7.17 15.07
CA THR A 96 13.31 8.45 15.76
C THR A 96 14.57 9.17 15.27
N ASN A 97 14.50 10.49 15.09
CA ASN A 97 15.67 11.29 14.74
C ASN A 97 16.73 11.22 15.85
N GLN A 98 18.02 11.19 15.47
CA GLN A 98 19.15 11.12 16.41
C GLN A 98 19.22 12.32 17.38
N THR A 99 18.55 13.43 17.05
CA THR A 99 18.45 14.60 17.92
C THR A 99 17.49 14.41 19.09
N GLU A 100 16.64 13.38 19.07
CA GLU A 100 15.68 13.06 20.14
C GLU A 100 16.12 11.82 20.94
N ASP A 101 15.74 11.78 22.22
CA ASP A 101 15.96 10.60 23.05
C ASP A 101 14.87 9.54 22.78
N ALA A 102 15.16 8.64 21.85
CA ALA A 102 14.25 7.57 21.48
C ALA A 102 13.94 6.60 22.64
N THR A 103 14.86 6.47 23.61
CA THR A 103 14.66 5.62 24.79
C THR A 103 13.63 6.26 25.71
N GLU A 104 13.80 7.55 26.01
CA GLU A 104 12.85 8.31 26.81
C GLU A 104 11.45 8.33 26.17
N ILE A 105 11.37 8.53 24.85
CA ILE A 105 10.11 8.53 24.10
C ILE A 105 9.42 7.16 24.21
N LYS A 106 10.16 6.08 23.95
CA LYS A 106 9.62 4.71 24.05
C LYS A 106 9.10 4.42 25.46
N GLU A 107 9.85 4.77 26.50
CA GLU A 107 9.42 4.54 27.88
C GLU A 107 8.16 5.34 28.25
N LYS A 108 8.07 6.60 27.82
CA LYS A 108 6.86 7.41 28.02
C LYS A 108 5.65 6.79 27.33
N PHE A 109 5.82 6.35 26.09
CA PHE A 109 4.76 5.68 25.35
C PHE A 109 4.36 4.35 26.02
N GLN A 110 5.31 3.54 26.51
CA GLN A 110 5.01 2.32 27.26
C GLN A 110 4.19 2.60 28.53
N ARG A 111 4.54 3.64 29.30
CA ARG A 111 3.77 4.05 30.48
C ARG A 111 2.35 4.49 30.10
N PHE A 112 2.21 5.24 29.02
CA PHE A 112 0.89 5.62 28.48
C PHE A 112 0.06 4.39 28.10
N VAL A 113 0.62 3.46 27.33
CA VAL A 113 -0.03 2.19 26.94
C VAL A 113 -0.49 1.40 28.16
N GLN A 114 0.37 1.22 29.17
CA GLN A 114 0.00 0.53 30.40
C GLN A 114 -1.17 1.22 31.12
N ALA A 115 -1.18 2.55 31.15
CA ALA A 115 -2.25 3.33 31.77
C ALA A 115 -3.58 3.22 31.02
N ILE A 116 -3.60 3.26 29.68
CA ILE A 116 -4.86 3.21 28.93
C ILE A 116 -5.51 1.82 28.98
N PHE A 117 -4.72 0.75 28.87
CA PHE A 117 -5.27 -0.62 28.91
C PHE A 117 -5.82 -0.99 30.29
N THR A 118 -5.30 -0.38 31.36
CA THR A 118 -5.84 -0.54 32.72
C THR A 118 -7.01 0.42 33.01
N GLY A 119 -7.03 1.59 32.37
CA GLY A 119 -8.02 2.64 32.58
C GLY A 119 -9.32 2.48 31.79
N TRP A 120 -9.37 1.64 30.75
CA TRP A 120 -10.57 1.46 29.94
C TRP A 120 -11.63 0.60 30.61
N ILE A 121 -12.70 1.23 31.07
CA ILE A 121 -13.81 0.56 31.75
C ILE A 121 -14.74 -0.14 30.73
N LYS A 122 -14.98 0.49 29.58
CA LYS A 122 -15.96 -0.01 28.59
C LYS A 122 -15.32 -0.84 27.46
N PHE A 123 -14.10 -0.50 27.06
CA PHE A 123 -13.33 -1.29 26.09
C PHE A 123 -12.49 -2.34 26.83
N LYS A 124 -13.04 -3.55 26.99
CA LYS A 124 -12.36 -4.68 27.64
C LYS A 124 -11.29 -5.21 26.70
N CYS A 125 -10.06 -4.75 26.90
CA CYS A 125 -8.92 -5.19 26.12
C CYS A 125 -7.72 -5.41 27.03
N THR A 126 -7.03 -6.54 26.86
CA THR A 126 -5.82 -6.86 27.61
C THR A 126 -4.61 -6.58 26.74
N HIS A 127 -3.63 -5.86 27.29
CA HIS A 127 -2.37 -5.62 26.59
C HIS A 127 -1.53 -6.89 26.60
N VAL A 128 -1.15 -7.36 25.41
CA VAL A 128 -0.25 -8.49 25.18
C VAL A 128 1.04 -7.94 24.63
N GLN A 129 1.94 -7.56 25.53
CA GLN A 129 3.25 -7.03 25.17
C GLN A 129 4.08 -8.15 24.50
N LYS A 130 4.41 -7.96 23.22
CA LYS A 130 5.28 -8.85 22.45
C LYS A 130 6.30 -8.01 21.69
N VAL A 131 7.50 -8.53 21.52
CA VAL A 131 8.45 -7.94 20.56
C VAL A 131 7.85 -8.14 19.17
N TYR A 132 7.71 -7.06 18.42
CA TYR A 132 7.21 -7.15 17.05
C TYR A 132 8.09 -8.08 16.20
N THR A 133 7.43 -8.94 15.44
CA THR A 133 8.06 -9.79 14.42
C THR A 133 7.26 -9.68 13.13
N PRO A 134 7.88 -9.86 11.94
CA PRO A 134 7.15 -9.88 10.68
C PRO A 134 5.97 -10.87 10.66
N THR A 135 6.05 -11.97 11.41
CA THR A 135 4.96 -12.94 11.57
C THR A 135 3.69 -12.33 12.17
N MET A 136 3.82 -11.32 13.04
CA MET A 136 2.66 -10.62 13.62
C MET A 136 1.81 -9.90 12.58
N PHE A 137 2.43 -9.40 11.50
CA PHE A 137 1.69 -8.85 10.36
C PHE A 137 0.85 -9.92 9.67
N LEU A 138 1.42 -11.09 9.42
CA LEU A 138 0.71 -12.21 8.79
C LEU A 138 -0.43 -12.76 9.69
N ILE A 139 -0.24 -12.76 11.01
CA ILE A 139 -1.31 -13.11 11.97
C ILE A 139 -2.46 -12.11 11.88
N LYS A 140 -2.14 -10.81 11.81
CA LYS A 140 -3.15 -9.76 11.60
C LYS A 140 -3.87 -9.92 10.25
N GLU A 141 -3.14 -10.18 9.16
CA GLU A 141 -3.74 -10.42 7.84
C GLU A 141 -4.73 -11.60 7.86
N LEU A 142 -4.42 -12.67 8.60
CA LEU A 142 -5.32 -13.80 8.79
C LEU A 142 -6.59 -13.40 9.55
N ASP A 143 -6.44 -12.67 10.66
CA ASP A 143 -7.55 -12.20 11.49
C ASP A 143 -8.47 -11.24 10.71
N ASP A 144 -7.89 -10.31 9.95
CA ASP A 144 -8.63 -9.40 9.06
C ASP A 144 -9.41 -10.16 7.98
N TYR A 145 -8.78 -11.16 7.38
CA TYR A 145 -9.46 -12.04 6.43
C TYR A 145 -10.65 -12.76 7.07
N CYS A 146 -10.51 -13.26 8.29
CA CYS A 146 -11.60 -13.97 8.97
C CYS A 146 -12.77 -13.06 9.31
N GLU A 147 -12.53 -11.81 9.70
CA GLU A 147 -13.59 -10.81 9.83
C GLU A 147 -14.32 -10.59 8.49
N ASN A 148 -13.57 -10.41 7.40
CA ASN A 148 -14.14 -10.21 6.07
C ASN A 148 -14.94 -11.43 5.60
N LYS A 149 -14.43 -12.65 5.83
CA LYS A 149 -15.11 -13.92 5.55
C LYS A 149 -16.47 -13.96 6.27
N ASN A 150 -16.48 -13.72 7.58
CA ASN A 150 -17.71 -13.73 8.38
C ASN A 150 -18.73 -12.69 7.90
N ALA A 151 -18.25 -11.53 7.45
CA ALA A 151 -19.10 -10.50 6.86
C ALA A 151 -19.73 -10.94 5.52
N PHE A 152 -18.96 -11.58 4.64
CA PHE A 152 -19.49 -12.18 3.42
C PHE A 152 -20.50 -13.29 3.70
N GLU A 153 -20.20 -14.21 4.62
CA GLU A 153 -21.12 -15.28 5.03
C GLU A 153 -22.44 -14.71 5.57
N THR A 154 -22.37 -13.61 6.32
CA THR A 154 -23.56 -12.91 6.83
C THR A 154 -24.37 -12.29 5.71
N LYS A 155 -23.72 -11.58 4.76
CA LYS A 155 -24.38 -10.98 3.58
C LYS A 155 -25.03 -12.06 2.71
N LEU A 156 -24.39 -13.22 2.57
CA LEU A 156 -24.83 -14.34 1.74
C LEU A 156 -25.87 -15.26 2.38
N LYS A 157 -26.35 -14.97 3.60
CA LYS A 157 -27.58 -15.57 4.14
C LYS A 157 -28.75 -15.39 3.17
N LYS A 158 -28.76 -14.29 2.41
CA LYS A 158 -29.56 -14.11 1.21
C LYS A 158 -28.63 -14.15 0.01
N TYR A 159 -28.81 -15.14 -0.86
CA TYR A 159 -27.92 -15.33 -2.00
C TYR A 159 -27.92 -14.11 -2.93
N ASP A 160 -26.71 -13.68 -3.28
CA ASP A 160 -26.44 -12.69 -4.32
C ASP A 160 -25.20 -13.13 -5.10
N LYS A 161 -25.34 -13.27 -6.43
CA LYS A 161 -24.31 -13.83 -7.29
C LYS A 161 -23.03 -12.98 -7.31
N ILE A 162 -23.19 -11.66 -7.31
CA ILE A 162 -22.08 -10.70 -7.31
C ILE A 162 -21.30 -10.79 -6.00
N THR A 163 -22.01 -10.74 -4.87
CA THR A 163 -21.44 -10.88 -3.52
C THR A 163 -20.75 -12.23 -3.37
N CYS A 164 -21.35 -13.31 -3.88
CA CYS A 164 -20.73 -14.63 -3.87
C CYS A 164 -19.42 -14.62 -4.67
N CYS A 165 -19.43 -14.04 -5.87
CA CYS A 165 -18.23 -14.00 -6.69
C CYS A 165 -17.09 -13.20 -6.05
N LYS A 166 -17.41 -12.06 -5.42
CA LYS A 166 -16.46 -11.28 -4.60
C LYS A 166 -15.91 -12.10 -3.43
N TYR A 167 -16.78 -12.82 -2.73
CA TYR A 167 -16.38 -13.70 -1.64
C TYR A 167 -15.43 -14.80 -2.12
N ALA A 168 -15.80 -15.53 -3.17
CA ALA A 168 -14.97 -16.59 -3.75
C ALA A 168 -13.61 -16.08 -4.21
N LYS A 169 -13.57 -14.89 -4.82
CA LYS A 169 -12.31 -14.22 -5.18
C LYS A 169 -11.45 -13.94 -3.95
N HIS A 170 -12.03 -13.30 -2.92
CA HIS A 170 -11.31 -12.95 -1.70
C HIS A 170 -10.72 -14.18 -1.00
N VAL A 171 -11.50 -15.26 -0.88
CA VAL A 171 -11.01 -16.53 -0.29
C VAL A 171 -9.86 -17.11 -1.10
N ASN A 172 -10.00 -17.19 -2.43
CA ASN A 172 -8.98 -17.78 -3.29
C ASN A 172 -7.66 -16.98 -3.30
N GLU A 173 -7.75 -15.65 -3.30
CA GLU A 173 -6.57 -14.77 -3.25
C GLU A 173 -5.83 -14.92 -1.92
N THR A 174 -6.55 -14.83 -0.79
CA THR A 174 -5.93 -14.98 0.54
C THR A 174 -5.37 -16.39 0.74
N ARG A 175 -6.11 -17.44 0.32
CA ARG A 175 -5.62 -18.83 0.35
C ARG A 175 -4.30 -18.97 -0.39
N ARG A 176 -4.20 -18.39 -1.59
CA ARG A 176 -2.98 -18.42 -2.40
C ARG A 176 -1.81 -17.74 -1.67
N SER A 177 -2.03 -16.57 -1.07
CA SER A 177 -1.00 -15.86 -0.31
C SER A 177 -0.48 -16.69 0.87
N PHE A 178 -1.36 -17.23 1.71
CA PHE A 178 -0.95 -18.04 2.85
C PHE A 178 -0.29 -19.36 2.45
N ASN A 179 -0.75 -20.00 1.37
CA ASN A 179 -0.06 -21.17 0.82
C ASN A 179 1.37 -20.82 0.39
N ASN A 180 1.57 -19.66 -0.25
CA ASN A 180 2.92 -19.21 -0.61
C ASN A 180 3.78 -18.96 0.63
N TYR A 181 3.23 -18.36 1.69
CA TYR A 181 3.98 -18.18 2.95
C TYR A 181 4.37 -19.52 3.59
N ILE A 182 3.48 -20.51 3.55
CA ILE A 182 3.74 -21.85 4.08
C ILE A 182 4.79 -22.58 3.24
N LEU A 183 4.66 -22.58 1.92
CA LEU A 183 5.59 -23.27 1.00
C LEU A 183 7.00 -22.70 1.05
N ASN A 184 7.13 -21.38 1.28
CA ASN A 184 8.42 -20.71 1.42
C ASN A 184 8.99 -20.79 2.85
N GLY A 185 8.34 -21.50 3.78
CA GLY A 185 8.79 -21.64 5.16
C GLY A 185 8.72 -20.34 5.99
N VAL A 186 8.02 -19.32 5.52
CA VAL A 186 7.79 -18.06 6.24
C VAL A 186 6.83 -18.29 7.41
N VAL A 187 5.85 -19.18 7.21
CA VAL A 187 4.83 -19.51 8.20
C VAL A 187 4.75 -21.03 8.34
N ASN A 188 4.61 -21.50 9.57
CA ASN A 188 4.28 -22.89 9.84
C ASN A 188 2.76 -23.04 9.99
N LYS A 189 2.17 -23.97 9.24
CA LYS A 189 0.72 -24.28 9.30
C LYS A 189 0.27 -24.70 10.71
N ASP A 190 1.15 -25.34 11.47
CA ASP A 190 0.88 -25.83 12.83
C ASP A 190 1.24 -24.82 13.94
N ASP A 191 1.66 -23.61 13.57
CA ASP A 191 1.95 -22.56 14.54
C ASP A 191 0.67 -22.09 15.25
N ARG A 192 0.70 -22.14 16.59
CA ARG A 192 -0.42 -21.76 17.44
C ARG A 192 -0.70 -20.27 17.43
N ASP A 193 0.28 -19.43 17.05
CA ASP A 193 0.05 -18.00 16.93
C ASP A 193 -0.91 -17.65 15.76
N PHE A 194 -1.12 -18.58 14.82
CA PHE A 194 -2.11 -18.48 13.75
C PHE A 194 -3.46 -19.17 14.08
N TYR A 195 -3.75 -19.36 15.36
CA TYR A 195 -5.07 -19.77 15.84
C TYR A 195 -5.81 -18.54 16.39
N ILE A 196 -6.84 -18.08 15.66
CA ILE A 196 -7.73 -17.00 16.11
C ILE A 196 -8.95 -17.60 16.80
N ASP A 197 -9.59 -18.57 16.14
CA ASP A 197 -10.67 -19.41 16.66
C ASP A 197 -10.80 -20.70 15.84
N ASP A 198 -11.75 -21.57 16.20
CA ASP A 198 -11.93 -22.89 15.55
C ASP A 198 -12.26 -22.81 14.05
N LYS A 199 -12.84 -21.69 13.58
CA LYS A 199 -13.18 -21.41 12.17
C LYS A 199 -12.14 -20.53 11.47
N CYS A 200 -11.12 -20.08 12.19
CA CYS A 200 -10.07 -19.19 11.73
C CYS A 200 -8.72 -19.63 12.31
N ALA A 201 -8.13 -20.67 11.68
CA ALA A 201 -6.80 -21.16 12.01
C ALA A 201 -6.10 -21.75 10.78
N LEU A 202 -4.78 -21.57 10.65
CA LEU A 202 -4.04 -22.19 9.54
C LEU A 202 -4.04 -23.71 9.59
N LYS A 203 -4.02 -24.29 10.79
CA LYS A 203 -4.13 -25.73 11.00
C LYS A 203 -5.40 -26.31 10.36
N ASN A 204 -6.51 -25.58 10.45
CA ASN A 204 -7.81 -25.91 9.87
C ASN A 204 -8.01 -25.12 8.56
N SER A 205 -7.05 -25.21 7.63
CA SER A 205 -7.02 -24.37 6.42
C SER A 205 -8.26 -24.52 5.53
N GLY A 206 -8.96 -25.65 5.57
CA GLY A 206 -10.20 -25.88 4.83
C GLY A 206 -11.41 -25.17 5.44
N GLU A 207 -11.43 -24.99 6.76
CA GLU A 207 -12.41 -24.14 7.46
C GLU A 207 -12.10 -22.66 7.26
N THR A 208 -10.81 -22.32 7.34
CA THR A 208 -10.33 -20.96 7.17
C THR A 208 -10.54 -20.49 5.75
N PHE A 209 -10.07 -21.24 4.75
CA PHE A 209 -10.08 -20.92 3.33
C PHE A 209 -10.90 -21.94 2.51
N PRO A 210 -12.23 -21.96 2.67
CA PRO A 210 -13.06 -22.94 1.99
C PRO A 210 -13.04 -22.74 0.46
N ASN A 211 -13.28 -23.80 -0.29
CA ASN A 211 -13.54 -23.68 -1.72
C ASN A 211 -14.98 -23.21 -1.94
N VAL A 212 -15.14 -22.02 -2.51
CA VAL A 212 -16.43 -21.37 -2.74
C VAL A 212 -16.77 -21.40 -4.23
N ILE A 213 -17.89 -22.05 -4.56
CA ILE A 213 -18.43 -22.13 -5.92
C ILE A 213 -19.75 -21.37 -5.94
N CYS A 214 -19.84 -20.36 -6.81
CA CYS A 214 -21.04 -19.55 -7.00
C CYS A 214 -21.82 -20.06 -8.22
N ASN A 215 -22.94 -20.73 -7.97
CA ASN A 215 -23.83 -21.21 -9.02
C ASN A 215 -24.85 -20.11 -9.39
N GLU A 216 -25.80 -20.41 -10.26
CA GLU A 216 -26.80 -19.42 -10.67
C GLU A 216 -27.71 -18.99 -9.51
N ASN A 217 -28.12 -19.94 -8.65
CA ASN A 217 -29.13 -19.70 -7.62
C ASN A 217 -28.67 -20.01 -6.19
N ASN A 218 -27.45 -20.52 -6.02
CA ASN A 218 -26.92 -20.88 -4.71
C ASN A 218 -25.39 -20.83 -4.65
N ILE A 219 -24.88 -20.95 -3.43
CA ILE A 219 -23.46 -21.11 -3.11
C ILE A 219 -23.21 -22.56 -2.69
N SER A 220 -22.14 -23.16 -3.22
CA SER A 220 -21.61 -24.43 -2.76
C SER A 220 -20.26 -24.19 -2.09
N VAL A 221 -20.09 -24.72 -0.88
CA VAL A 221 -18.89 -24.55 -0.07
C VAL A 221 -18.33 -25.92 0.27
N SER A 222 -17.08 -26.19 -0.10
CA SER A 222 -16.38 -27.40 0.31
C SER A 222 -15.10 -27.07 1.06
N LYS A 223 -14.76 -27.91 2.04
CA LYS A 223 -13.63 -27.70 2.95
C LYS A 223 -12.60 -28.79 2.70
N SER A 224 -11.35 -28.39 2.54
CA SER A 224 -10.22 -29.32 2.45
C SER A 224 -9.00 -28.69 3.08
N ASP A 225 -8.40 -29.42 4.02
CA ASP A 225 -7.16 -29.01 4.69
C ASP A 225 -5.91 -29.31 3.84
N GLU A 226 -6.09 -29.92 2.67
CA GLU A 226 -4.99 -30.19 1.76
C GLU A 226 -4.45 -28.87 1.20
N LEU A 227 -3.13 -28.67 1.39
CA LEU A 227 -2.40 -27.65 0.66
C LEU A 227 -2.53 -27.99 -0.82
N PRO A 228 -2.95 -27.06 -1.70
CA PRO A 228 -2.92 -27.32 -3.12
C PRO A 228 -1.46 -27.60 -3.51
N ILE A 229 -1.23 -28.80 -4.04
CA ILE A 229 0.06 -29.18 -4.60
C ILE A 229 0.38 -28.15 -5.68
N THR A 230 1.47 -27.41 -5.51
CA THR A 230 1.99 -26.57 -6.58
C THR A 230 2.23 -27.45 -7.79
N VAL A 231 1.48 -27.22 -8.87
CA VAL A 231 1.87 -27.69 -10.20
C VAL A 231 3.08 -26.84 -10.61
N VAL A 232 4.25 -27.22 -10.12
CA VAL A 232 5.51 -26.77 -10.71
C VAL A 232 5.70 -27.63 -11.96
N ASN A 233 5.49 -27.03 -13.12
CA ASN A 233 5.73 -27.61 -14.45
C ASN A 233 5.04 -28.96 -14.72
N GLY A 234 3.73 -28.93 -15.01
CA GLY A 234 3.08 -29.87 -15.93
C GLY A 234 3.11 -31.37 -15.61
N TYR A 235 3.62 -31.81 -14.45
CA TYR A 235 3.64 -33.22 -14.06
C TYR A 235 3.14 -33.39 -12.62
N LEU A 236 2.07 -34.18 -12.49
CA LEU A 236 1.58 -34.74 -11.24
C LEU A 236 2.68 -35.59 -10.61
N SER A 237 3.34 -35.07 -9.56
CA SER A 237 4.21 -35.88 -8.72
C SER A 237 3.41 -36.38 -7.52
N ASN A 238 3.00 -37.64 -7.59
CA ASN A 238 2.50 -38.40 -6.46
C ASN A 238 3.63 -38.68 -5.46
N ASN A 239 3.24 -38.70 -4.18
CA ASN A 239 3.93 -39.25 -3.03
C ASN A 239 5.12 -38.46 -2.46
N GLN A 240 4.87 -37.90 -1.26
CA GLN A 240 5.88 -37.52 -0.29
C GLN A 240 6.81 -38.70 0.00
N GLN A 241 8.11 -38.50 -0.16
CA GLN A 241 9.10 -39.26 0.57
C GLN A 241 9.93 -38.30 1.42
N HIS A 242 9.96 -38.60 2.71
CA HIS A 242 10.76 -37.95 3.74
C HIS A 242 12.24 -37.87 3.35
N THR A 243 12.80 -36.66 3.43
CA THR A 243 14.22 -36.47 3.79
C THR A 243 14.37 -35.13 4.50
N SER A 244 14.95 -35.19 5.70
CA SER A 244 15.28 -34.07 6.61
C SER A 244 16.59 -33.37 6.18
N PRO A 245 16.99 -32.25 6.84
CA PRO A 245 17.35 -31.01 6.16
C PRO A 245 18.86 -30.80 6.01
N GLU A 246 19.26 -30.21 4.88
CA GLU A 246 20.60 -29.64 4.71
C GLU A 246 20.55 -28.12 4.91
N THR A 247 21.45 -27.63 5.76
CA THR A 247 21.47 -26.28 6.30
C THR A 247 22.33 -25.38 5.42
N HIS A 248 21.75 -24.37 4.79
CA HIS A 248 22.50 -23.29 4.13
C HIS A 248 21.89 -21.92 4.47
N PRO A 249 22.73 -20.87 4.51
CA PRO A 249 22.57 -19.77 5.45
C PRO A 249 21.43 -18.84 5.06
N VAL A 250 20.69 -18.43 6.10
CA VAL A 250 19.67 -17.40 6.09
C VAL A 250 20.27 -16.12 5.51
N GLY A 251 19.94 -15.83 4.26
CA GLY A 251 20.13 -14.51 3.68
C GLY A 251 19.15 -13.56 4.36
N THR A 252 19.69 -12.48 4.94
CA THR A 252 18.95 -11.40 5.57
C THR A 252 17.98 -10.77 4.55
N PHE A 253 16.72 -11.18 4.59
CA PHE A 253 15.66 -10.52 3.84
C PHE A 253 15.19 -9.29 4.61
N ASN A 254 15.72 -8.13 4.25
CA ASN A 254 15.15 -6.82 4.59
C ASN A 254 13.76 -6.71 3.95
N SER A 255 12.75 -7.21 4.64
CA SER A 255 11.38 -7.37 4.16
C SER A 255 10.45 -6.38 4.86
N SER A 256 10.40 -5.16 4.34
CA SER A 256 9.21 -4.33 4.52
C SER A 256 8.09 -4.94 3.65
N PRO A 257 6.90 -5.25 4.20
CA PRO A 257 5.76 -5.80 3.46
C PRO A 257 5.37 -4.98 2.23
N THR A 258 5.63 -3.68 2.24
CA THR A 258 5.30 -2.73 1.17
C THR A 258 6.16 -2.94 -0.08
N LYS A 259 7.39 -3.47 0.05
CA LYS A 259 8.26 -3.79 -1.11
C LYS A 259 7.71 -4.95 -1.94
N ILE A 260 6.94 -5.85 -1.34
CA ILE A 260 6.29 -6.97 -2.05
C ILE A 260 5.06 -6.48 -2.83
N ALA A 261 4.35 -5.47 -2.33
CA ALA A 261 3.21 -4.85 -3.02
C ALA A 261 3.61 -3.86 -4.13
N LEU A 262 4.71 -3.12 -3.95
CA LEU A 262 5.16 -2.08 -4.89
C LEU A 262 5.59 -2.62 -6.26
N THR A 263 6.18 -3.82 -6.33
CA THR A 263 6.63 -4.41 -7.60
C THR A 263 5.48 -4.76 -8.54
N SER A 264 4.27 -5.01 -8.02
CA SER A 264 3.07 -5.29 -8.83
C SER A 264 2.35 -4.04 -9.35
N VAL A 265 2.47 -2.90 -8.67
CA VAL A 265 1.79 -1.65 -9.06
C VAL A 265 2.65 -0.82 -10.02
N SER A 266 3.99 -0.95 -9.91
CA SER A 266 4.97 -0.22 -10.73
C SER A 266 4.89 -0.56 -12.23
N THR A 267 4.56 -1.80 -12.58
CA THR A 267 4.46 -2.26 -13.97
C THR A 267 3.24 -1.69 -14.70
N LEU A 268 2.14 -1.42 -13.98
CA LEU A 268 0.92 -0.85 -14.57
C LEU A 268 1.03 0.67 -14.75
N LEU A 269 1.61 1.39 -13.78
CA LEU A 269 1.82 2.84 -13.89
C LEU A 269 2.88 3.20 -14.94
N GLY A 270 3.94 2.40 -15.08
CA GLY A 270 4.95 2.57 -16.13
C GLY A 270 4.35 2.48 -17.53
N ALA A 271 3.46 1.51 -17.78
CA ALA A 271 2.79 1.35 -19.07
C ALA A 271 1.84 2.52 -19.40
N CYS A 272 1.14 3.08 -18.41
CA CYS A 272 0.23 4.20 -18.61
C CYS A 272 0.94 5.53 -18.92
N VAL A 273 2.07 5.82 -18.25
CA VAL A 273 2.84 7.06 -18.48
C VAL A 273 3.58 7.00 -19.82
N SER A 274 4.19 5.85 -20.15
CA SER A 274 4.82 5.65 -21.47
C SER A 274 3.80 5.70 -22.61
N GLY A 275 2.59 5.16 -22.40
CA GLY A 275 1.49 5.24 -23.36
C GLY A 275 1.00 6.67 -23.62
N LEU A 276 0.84 7.49 -22.57
CA LEU A 276 0.44 8.90 -22.70
C LEU A 276 1.51 9.75 -23.38
N TYR A 277 2.79 9.51 -23.08
CA TYR A 277 3.91 10.20 -23.72
C TYR A 277 3.97 9.87 -25.22
N LEU A 278 3.90 8.58 -25.58
CA LEU A 278 3.89 8.14 -26.97
C LEU A 278 2.63 8.61 -27.71
N TYR A 279 1.45 8.64 -27.06
CA TYR A 279 0.22 9.15 -27.66
C TYR A 279 0.31 10.65 -27.98
N ARG A 280 0.90 11.45 -27.08
CA ARG A 280 1.08 12.90 -27.27
C ARG A 280 2.10 13.23 -28.36
N HIS A 281 3.09 12.35 -28.59
CA HIS A 281 4.16 12.54 -29.58
C HIS A 281 4.01 11.71 -30.87
N SER A 282 2.95 10.91 -31.00
CA SER A 282 2.65 10.17 -32.23
C SER A 282 1.83 11.01 -33.22
N PHE A 283 1.95 10.70 -34.51
CA PHE A 283 1.28 11.34 -35.64
C PHE A 283 -0.25 11.48 -35.49
N VAL A 284 -0.89 10.58 -34.72
CA VAL A 284 -2.33 10.60 -34.44
C VAL A 284 -2.72 11.71 -33.45
N GLY A 285 -1.88 12.01 -32.45
CA GLY A 285 -2.13 13.05 -31.45
C GLY A 285 -1.99 14.47 -32.00
N SER A 286 -1.07 14.69 -32.94
CA SER A 286 -0.90 15.99 -33.62
C SER A 286 -2.04 16.31 -34.59
N MET A 287 -2.67 15.29 -35.17
CA MET A 287 -3.78 15.44 -36.12
C MET A 287 -5.08 15.93 -35.44
N LEU A 288 -5.39 15.44 -34.24
CA LEU A 288 -6.55 15.86 -33.44
C LEU A 288 -6.42 17.31 -32.94
N ARG A 289 -5.21 17.74 -32.57
CA ARG A 289 -4.94 19.13 -32.16
C ARG A 289 -5.12 20.12 -33.32
N ASN A 290 -4.77 19.70 -34.54
CA ASN A 290 -4.99 20.51 -35.75
C ASN A 290 -6.47 20.63 -36.15
N PHE A 291 -7.32 19.65 -35.79
CA PHE A 291 -8.76 19.71 -36.05
C PHE A 291 -9.49 20.71 -35.14
N GLN A 292 -9.06 20.85 -33.88
CA GLN A 292 -9.66 21.81 -32.95
C GLN A 292 -9.23 23.26 -33.23
N ASN A 293 -8.00 23.49 -33.69
CA ASN A 293 -7.50 24.84 -34.00
C ASN A 293 -8.04 25.43 -35.32
N ARG A 294 -8.64 24.62 -36.20
CA ARG A 294 -9.25 25.12 -37.46
C ARG A 294 -10.64 25.72 -37.30
N ASN A 295 -11.30 25.56 -36.16
CA ASN A 295 -12.67 26.02 -35.91
C ASN A 295 -12.77 27.30 -35.07
N ARG A 296 -11.67 28.04 -34.89
CA ARG A 296 -11.68 29.38 -34.29
C ARG A 296 -10.89 30.36 -35.16
N ILE A 297 -11.57 30.90 -36.17
CA ILE A 297 -11.16 32.15 -36.82
C ILE A 297 -12.39 33.07 -36.88
N SER A 298 -12.31 34.18 -36.14
CA SER A 298 -12.93 35.48 -36.39
C SER A 298 -12.25 36.46 -35.43
N ASN A 299 -11.24 37.19 -35.93
CA ASN A 299 -11.30 38.60 -36.34
C ASN A 299 -11.40 39.56 -35.14
N GLU A 300 -10.25 39.93 -34.60
CA GLU A 300 -10.00 41.32 -34.23
C GLU A 300 -8.52 41.61 -34.50
N ASP A 301 -8.30 42.62 -35.33
CA ASP A 301 -7.05 42.91 -36.01
C ASP A 301 -6.04 43.67 -35.14
N THR A 302 -4.79 43.55 -35.56
CA THR A 302 -3.74 44.60 -35.60
C THR A 302 -2.96 44.97 -34.33
N TYR A 303 -1.63 44.98 -34.54
CA TYR A 303 -0.53 45.50 -33.70
C TYR A 303 0.00 44.58 -32.61
N ASP A 304 0.89 43.67 -33.01
CA ASP A 304 2.29 43.63 -32.54
C ASP A 304 3.00 42.45 -33.24
N ASP A 305 3.37 42.65 -34.50
CA ASP A 305 4.32 41.79 -35.21
C ASP A 305 5.61 42.58 -35.41
N VAL A 306 6.50 42.51 -34.42
CA VAL A 306 7.89 42.94 -34.58
C VAL A 306 8.81 41.94 -33.89
N ASN A 307 9.58 41.27 -34.75
CA ASN A 307 10.88 40.63 -34.53
C ASN A 307 10.90 39.23 -33.91
N GLY A 308 10.84 38.22 -34.78
CA GLY A 308 11.24 36.88 -34.41
C GLY A 308 11.53 35.89 -35.55
N MET A 309 12.08 36.34 -36.70
CA MET A 309 12.74 35.55 -37.77
C MET A 309 12.80 36.47 -39.02
N PHE A 310 13.92 36.82 -39.65
CA PHE A 310 14.98 35.99 -40.23
C PHE A 310 16.21 36.87 -40.52
N SER A 311 17.39 36.23 -40.61
CA SER A 311 18.37 36.36 -41.71
C SER A 311 19.84 36.41 -41.22
N GLU A 312 20.56 35.34 -41.54
CA GLU A 312 21.98 35.37 -41.84
C GLU A 312 22.29 36.42 -42.92
N GLY A 313 23.48 37.03 -42.85
CA GLY A 313 24.09 37.69 -44.02
C GLY A 313 24.53 39.14 -43.81
N VAL A 314 25.77 39.27 -43.33
CA VAL A 314 26.80 40.29 -43.65
C VAL A 314 26.33 41.59 -44.32
N SER A 315 26.49 42.73 -43.64
CA SER A 315 26.94 43.97 -44.28
C SER A 315 27.66 44.91 -43.29
N HIS A 316 28.96 45.07 -43.55
CA HIS A 316 29.69 46.33 -43.59
C HIS A 316 29.45 47.45 -42.55
N TYR A 317 30.53 47.71 -41.78
CA TYR A 317 31.11 49.04 -41.49
C TYR A 317 30.27 50.08 -40.71
N LEU A 318 30.70 50.41 -39.47
CA LEU A 318 31.37 51.69 -39.14
C LEU A 318 31.60 51.85 -37.63
N ASP A 319 32.87 52.05 -37.27
CA ASP A 319 33.37 52.59 -36.00
C ASP A 319 32.75 53.93 -35.61
N ASN A 320 32.60 54.19 -34.30
CA ASN A 320 33.45 55.20 -33.66
C ASN A 320 33.32 55.21 -32.13
N LEU A 321 34.49 55.06 -31.49
CA LEU A 321 34.80 55.61 -30.18
C LEU A 321 34.72 57.15 -30.19
N GLN A 322 34.21 57.68 -29.09
CA GLN A 322 34.73 58.78 -28.27
C GLN A 322 35.55 59.94 -28.90
N GLU A 323 35.09 61.16 -28.59
CA GLU A 323 35.80 62.46 -28.56
C GLU A 323 36.31 63.10 -29.87
N ASN A 324 35.70 64.27 -30.15
CA ASN A 324 36.27 65.44 -30.84
C ASN A 324 37.43 65.23 -31.83
N ASN A 325 37.05 65.22 -33.11
CA ASN A 325 37.72 65.84 -34.26
C ASN A 325 39.18 65.45 -34.59
N ARG A 326 39.30 64.93 -35.83
CA ARG A 326 40.42 64.94 -36.80
C ARG A 326 41.25 63.66 -36.90
N PHE A 327 41.04 63.01 -38.05
CA PHE A 327 41.95 62.19 -38.86
C PHE A 327 43.38 62.00 -38.30
N HIS A 328 43.83 60.74 -38.17
CA HIS A 328 44.72 60.09 -39.15
C HIS A 328 44.99 58.61 -38.78
N ILE A 329 45.27 57.84 -39.85
CA ILE A 329 45.43 56.38 -40.01
C ILE A 329 46.70 55.87 -39.30
N ALA A 330 46.72 54.62 -38.78
CA ALA A 330 47.49 53.50 -39.35
C ALA A 330 47.92 52.35 -38.38
N TYR A 331 47.84 51.13 -38.95
CA TYR A 331 48.58 49.87 -38.74
C TYR A 331 48.50 49.05 -37.44
N ASP A 332 48.24 47.76 -37.67
CA ASP A 332 48.42 46.61 -36.78
C ASP A 332 49.65 45.82 -37.29
N PRO A 333 50.51 45.28 -36.40
CA PRO A 333 51.28 44.10 -36.75
C PRO A 333 51.24 43.00 -35.66
N MET A 334 50.93 41.78 -36.14
CA MET A 334 51.35 40.51 -35.54
C MET A 334 52.89 40.37 -35.51
N ASN A 335 53.39 39.67 -34.50
CA ASN A 335 54.59 38.81 -34.56
C ASN A 335 54.16 37.46 -33.95
N ASN A 336 54.42 36.28 -34.50
CA ASN A 336 55.40 35.84 -35.51
C ASN A 336 54.76 34.93 -36.57
#